data_AF-A0A956UE89-F1
#
_entry.id   AF-A0A956UE89-F1
#
_cell.length_a   1.000
_cell.length_b   1.000
_cell.length_c   1.000
_cell.angle_alpha   90.00
_cell.angle_beta   90.00
_cell.angle_gamma   90.00
#
_symmetry.space_group_name_H-M   'P 1'
#
loop_
_entity.id
_entity.type
_entity.pdbx_description
1 polymer ?
#
loop_
_entity_poly.entity_id
_entity_poly.type
_entity_poly.pdbx_seq_one_letter_code
_entity_poly.pdbx_strand_id
1 'polypeptide(L)'
;VRLVGLRLDKVEKAKDSGHADIAAREIAKLRLQIVALPKESVVIKEAAAALARLDDDAFWISLSHDRLEFLRAEIKPLFRTVSEADFKAMRFERDLLEYSLAVLSEEKEQAGALKEGIVEQISELPLSVSFVKQEEALIRAAQTSHYWAKADEDAFDELVAKLGPLMKFREQS
;
A
#
# COMPACT_ATOMS: atom_id res chain seq x y z
N VAL A 1 8.14 7.58 0.91
CA VAL A 1 9.16 6.76 0.20
C VAL A 1 9.05 5.26 0.49
N ARG A 2 9.00 4.80 1.75
CA ARG A 2 8.98 3.36 2.09
C ARG A 2 7.82 2.57 1.45
N LEU A 3 6.58 3.10 1.52
CA LEU A 3 5.40 2.49 0.92
C LEU A 3 5.59 2.13 -0.57
N VAL A 4 6.16 3.05 -1.34
CA VAL A 4 6.41 2.83 -2.78
C VAL A 4 7.50 1.81 -3.01
N GLY A 5 8.54 1.78 -2.18
CA GLY A 5 9.57 0.73 -2.24
C GLY A 5 8.96 -0.66 -2.08
N LEU A 6 8.13 -0.84 -1.05
CA LEU A 6 7.45 -2.11 -0.79
C LEU A 6 6.47 -2.50 -1.89
N ARG A 7 5.80 -1.52 -2.51
CA ARG A 7 4.91 -1.77 -3.65
C ARG A 7 5.70 -2.31 -4.83
N LEU A 8 6.87 -1.76 -5.10
CA LEU A 8 7.79 -2.28 -6.13
C LEU A 8 8.28 -3.69 -5.77
N ASP A 9 8.64 -3.94 -4.50
CA ASP A 9 9.03 -5.28 -4.01
C ASP A 9 7.92 -6.30 -4.23
N LYS A 10 6.67 -5.93 -3.94
CA LYS A 10 5.50 -6.79 -4.16
C LYS A 10 5.20 -7.02 -5.64
N VAL A 11 5.34 -6.01 -6.49
CA VAL A 11 5.20 -6.19 -7.95
C VAL A 11 6.25 -7.17 -8.47
N GLU A 12 7.50 -7.01 -8.08
CA GLU A 12 8.60 -7.89 -8.48
C GLU A 12 8.34 -9.33 -8.02
N LYS A 13 8.06 -9.51 -6.73
CA LYS A 13 7.75 -10.82 -6.15
C LYS A 13 6.54 -11.49 -6.80
N ALA A 14 5.46 -10.75 -7.03
CA ALA A 14 4.25 -11.28 -7.68
C ALA A 14 4.54 -11.75 -9.10
N LYS A 15 5.36 -11.01 -9.87
CA LYS A 15 5.79 -11.43 -11.21
C LYS A 15 6.65 -12.69 -11.16
N ASP A 16 7.62 -12.73 -10.25
CA ASP A 16 8.54 -13.87 -10.13
C ASP A 16 7.85 -15.15 -9.65
N SER A 17 6.77 -15.01 -8.87
CA SER A 17 5.96 -16.11 -8.36
C SER A 17 4.74 -16.43 -9.25
N GLY A 18 4.58 -15.78 -10.41
CA GLY A 18 3.50 -16.09 -11.37
C GLY A 18 2.11 -15.53 -11.02
N HIS A 19 2.02 -14.63 -10.05
CA HIS A 19 0.79 -13.95 -9.63
C HIS A 19 0.56 -12.65 -10.43
N ALA A 20 0.27 -12.80 -11.72
CA ALA A 20 0.14 -11.67 -12.65
C ALA A 20 -0.98 -10.69 -12.29
N ASP A 21 -2.06 -11.17 -11.67
CA ASP A 21 -3.18 -10.38 -11.17
C ASP A 21 -2.76 -9.46 -10.01
N ILE A 22 -1.99 -9.99 -9.04
CA ILE A 22 -1.43 -9.21 -7.94
C ILE A 22 -0.46 -8.15 -8.47
N ALA A 23 0.41 -8.52 -9.41
CA ALA A 23 1.34 -7.58 -10.04
C ALA A 23 0.59 -6.44 -10.76
N ALA A 24 -0.42 -6.76 -11.57
CA ALA A 24 -1.21 -5.77 -12.30
C ALA A 24 -1.95 -4.82 -11.34
N ARG A 25 -2.53 -5.36 -10.26
CA ARG A 25 -3.19 -4.59 -9.20
C ARG A 25 -2.23 -3.58 -8.56
N GLU A 26 -1.05 -4.02 -8.12
CA GLU A 26 -0.08 -3.13 -7.48
C GLU A 26 0.53 -2.11 -8.45
N ILE A 27 0.71 -2.48 -9.73
CA ILE A 27 1.07 -1.53 -10.79
C ILE A 27 0.01 -0.43 -10.93
N ALA A 28 -1.27 -0.79 -10.95
CA ALA A 28 -2.35 0.19 -11.06
C ALA A 28 -2.34 1.18 -9.87
N LYS A 29 -2.15 0.68 -8.64
CA LYS A 29 -2.00 1.52 -7.44
C LYS A 29 -0.79 2.44 -7.52
N LEU A 30 0.36 1.92 -7.98
CA LEU A 30 1.58 2.71 -8.17
C LEU A 30 1.37 3.83 -9.19
N ARG A 31 0.69 3.56 -10.31
CA ARG A 31 0.36 4.57 -11.32
C ARG A 31 -0.51 5.69 -10.73
N LEU A 32 -1.52 5.35 -9.94
CA LEU A 32 -2.34 6.34 -9.23
C LEU A 32 -1.50 7.21 -8.28
N GLN A 33 -0.57 6.59 -7.54
CA GLN A 33 0.33 7.31 -6.65
C GLN A 33 1.28 8.27 -7.39
N ILE A 34 1.78 7.87 -8.57
CA ILE A 34 2.63 8.73 -9.41
C ILE A 34 1.84 9.94 -9.91
N VAL A 35 0.58 9.74 -10.33
CA VAL A 35 -0.31 10.84 -10.77
C VAL A 35 -0.58 11.84 -9.64
N ALA A 36 -0.63 11.36 -8.39
CA ALA A 36 -0.86 12.18 -7.20
C ALA A 36 0.38 12.95 -6.71
N LEU A 37 1.55 12.79 -7.35
CA LEU A 37 2.74 13.58 -7.00
C LEU A 37 2.47 15.09 -7.18
N PRO A 38 2.98 15.94 -6.27
CA PRO A 38 2.71 17.38 -6.29
C PRO A 38 3.41 18.05 -7.46
N LYS A 39 2.69 18.22 -8.58
CA LYS A 39 3.20 18.76 -9.86
C LYS A 39 3.87 20.13 -9.74
N GLU A 40 3.48 20.92 -8.73
CA GLU A 40 4.07 22.25 -8.49
C GLU A 40 5.44 22.21 -7.81
N SER A 41 5.82 21.08 -7.21
CA SER A 41 7.11 20.91 -6.55
C SER A 41 8.27 21.03 -7.54
N VAL A 42 9.30 21.80 -7.18
CA VAL A 42 10.51 21.96 -8.00
C VAL A 42 11.15 20.61 -8.32
N VAL A 43 11.22 19.72 -7.33
CA VAL A 43 11.76 18.36 -7.49
C VAL A 43 10.98 17.56 -8.54
N ILE A 44 9.66 17.72 -8.61
CA ILE A 44 8.82 17.03 -9.59
C ILE A 44 9.01 17.64 -10.99
N LYS A 45 9.15 18.97 -11.09
CA LYS A 45 9.45 19.67 -12.34
C LYS A 45 10.81 19.26 -12.91
N GLU A 46 11.83 19.12 -12.06
CA GLU A 46 13.16 18.65 -12.46
C GLU A 46 13.15 17.19 -12.94
N ALA A 47 12.27 16.36 -12.38
CA ALA A 47 12.11 14.95 -12.75
C ALA A 47 11.15 14.71 -13.95
N ALA A 48 10.69 15.77 -14.64
CA ALA A 48 9.68 15.65 -15.69
C ALA A 48 10.06 14.68 -16.81
N ALA A 49 11.34 14.65 -17.23
CA ALA A 49 11.80 13.71 -18.26
C ALA A 49 11.73 12.24 -17.80
N ALA A 50 12.02 11.96 -16.53
CA ALA A 50 11.88 10.63 -15.96
C ALA A 50 10.41 10.22 -15.86
N LEU A 51 9.54 11.14 -15.43
CA LEU A 51 8.09 10.92 -15.34
C LEU A 51 7.44 10.70 -16.71
N ALA A 52 7.85 11.44 -17.74
CA ALA A 52 7.30 11.31 -19.10
C ALA A 52 7.52 9.90 -19.70
N ARG A 53 8.55 9.18 -19.26
CA ARG A 53 8.77 7.77 -19.67
C ARG A 53 7.68 6.82 -19.20
N LEU A 54 6.91 7.22 -18.19
CA LEU A 54 5.85 6.43 -17.57
C LEU A 54 4.48 6.65 -18.21
N ASP A 55 4.35 7.64 -19.10
CA ASP A 55 3.11 7.95 -19.82
C ASP A 55 2.82 6.92 -20.92
N ASP A 56 3.84 6.21 -21.40
CA ASP A 56 3.69 5.12 -22.36
C ASP A 56 3.22 3.84 -21.66
N ASP A 57 2.03 3.34 -22.02
CA ASP A 57 1.50 2.09 -21.51
C ASP A 57 2.41 0.89 -21.80
N ALA A 58 3.21 0.93 -22.88
CA ALA A 58 4.19 -0.10 -23.19
C ALA A 58 5.27 -0.22 -22.10
N PHE A 59 5.53 0.84 -21.32
CA PHE A 59 6.39 0.78 -20.14
C PHE A 59 5.86 -0.23 -19.11
N TRP A 60 4.54 -0.23 -18.90
CA TRP A 60 3.88 -1.02 -17.86
C TRP A 60 3.59 -2.47 -18.28
N ILE A 61 3.38 -2.73 -19.57
CA ILE A 61 3.11 -4.09 -20.11
C ILE A 61 4.30 -5.03 -19.90
N SER A 62 5.53 -4.53 -20.01
CA SER A 62 6.77 -5.30 -19.84
C SER A 62 7.63 -4.70 -18.74
N LEU A 63 7.20 -4.79 -17.48
CA LEU A 63 8.05 -4.41 -16.35
C LEU A 63 9.22 -5.40 -16.19
N SER A 64 10.28 -5.21 -16.96
CA SER A 64 11.56 -5.92 -16.76
C SER A 64 12.23 -5.47 -15.46
N HIS A 65 13.22 -6.24 -15.01
CA HIS A 65 14.04 -5.88 -13.86
C HIS A 65 14.67 -4.48 -14.03
N ASP A 66 15.22 -4.14 -15.20
CA ASP A 66 15.76 -2.80 -15.47
C ASP A 66 14.72 -1.68 -15.32
N ARG A 67 13.45 -1.93 -15.66
CA ARG A 67 12.37 -0.95 -15.48
C ARG A 67 11.98 -0.82 -14.01
N LEU A 68 12.00 -1.91 -13.25
CA LEU A 68 11.83 -1.87 -11.79
C LEU A 68 12.96 -1.07 -11.13
N GLU A 69 14.22 -1.32 -11.52
CA GLU A 69 15.37 -0.56 -11.03
C GLU A 69 15.27 0.93 -11.37
N PHE A 70 14.83 1.28 -12.58
CA PHE A 70 14.52 2.67 -12.92
C PHE A 70 13.46 3.27 -11.99
N LEU A 71 12.35 2.56 -11.72
CA LEU A 71 11.34 3.03 -10.78
C LEU A 71 11.90 3.22 -9.37
N ARG A 72 12.80 2.34 -8.92
CA ARG A 72 13.45 2.41 -7.60
C ARG A 72 14.44 3.57 -7.49
N ALA A 73 15.22 3.82 -8.55
CA ALA A 73 16.27 4.83 -8.58
C ALA A 73 15.72 6.24 -8.84
N GLU A 74 14.82 6.38 -9.81
CA GLU A 74 14.40 7.70 -10.31
C GLU A 74 13.05 8.15 -9.75
N ILE A 75 12.11 7.22 -9.58
CA ILE A 75 10.71 7.57 -9.29
C ILE A 75 10.40 7.48 -7.79
N LYS A 76 10.83 6.41 -7.11
CA LYS A 76 10.65 6.22 -5.66
C LYS A 76 11.13 7.42 -4.82
N PRO A 77 12.28 8.08 -5.10
CA PRO A 77 12.70 9.25 -4.33
C PRO A 77 11.75 10.44 -4.45
N LEU A 78 11.00 10.58 -5.54
CA LEU A 78 10.06 11.69 -5.76
C LEU A 78 8.93 11.70 -4.72
N PHE A 79 8.59 10.55 -4.16
CA PHE A 79 7.61 10.41 -3.10
C PHE A 79 8.01 11.04 -1.76
N ARG A 80 9.23 11.59 -1.64
CA ARG A 80 9.60 12.47 -0.52
C ARG A 80 8.89 13.83 -0.56
N THR A 81 8.29 14.17 -1.70
CA THR A 81 7.59 15.44 -1.90
C THR A 81 6.12 15.39 -1.50
N VAL A 82 5.56 14.18 -1.32
CA VAL A 82 4.16 14.00 -0.92
C VAL A 82 3.98 14.49 0.51
N SER A 83 2.94 15.30 0.73
CA SER A 83 2.62 15.87 2.04
C SER A 83 2.26 14.80 3.07
N GLU A 84 2.63 15.08 4.30
CA GLU A 84 2.46 14.26 5.50
C GLU A 84 1.01 14.22 6.03
N ALA A 85 0.08 14.93 5.39
CA ALA A 85 -1.29 15.16 5.89
C ALA A 85 -2.07 13.88 6.24
N ASP A 86 -1.78 12.75 5.57
CA ASP A 86 -2.46 11.47 5.79
C ASP A 86 -1.53 10.36 6.33
N PHE A 87 -0.51 10.71 7.10
CA PHE A 87 0.49 9.75 7.57
C PHE A 87 -0.06 8.50 8.26
N LYS A 88 -1.12 8.65 9.08
CA LYS A 88 -1.70 7.51 9.79
C LYS A 88 -2.39 6.55 8.81
N ALA A 89 -3.06 7.04 7.78
CA ALA A 89 -3.64 6.22 6.72
C ALA A 89 -2.56 5.55 5.87
N MET A 90 -1.53 6.31 5.45
CA MET A 90 -0.40 5.77 4.68
C MET A 90 0.41 4.72 5.45
N ARG A 91 0.53 4.89 6.78
CA ARG A 91 1.19 3.90 7.65
C ARG A 91 0.38 2.61 7.68
N PHE A 92 -0.94 2.70 7.82
CA PHE A 92 -1.81 1.52 7.80
C PHE A 92 -1.79 0.80 6.45
N GLU A 93 -1.83 1.54 5.33
CA GLU A 93 -1.65 0.98 3.98
C GLU A 93 -0.30 0.26 3.86
N ARG A 94 0.77 0.89 4.37
CA ARG A 94 2.10 0.28 4.38
C ARG A 94 2.11 -1.02 5.18
N ASP A 95 1.52 -1.04 6.37
CA ASP A 95 1.53 -2.22 7.23
C ASP A 95 0.77 -3.39 6.56
N LEU A 96 -0.38 -3.12 5.94
CA LEU A 96 -1.11 -4.11 5.13
C LEU A 96 -0.32 -4.59 3.91
N LEU A 97 0.38 -3.68 3.22
CA LEU A 97 1.23 -4.03 2.09
C LEU A 97 2.41 -4.91 2.51
N GLU A 98 3.07 -4.59 3.63
CA GLU A 98 4.13 -5.43 4.22
C GLU A 98 3.58 -6.81 4.59
N TYR A 99 2.39 -6.87 5.19
CA TYR A 99 1.75 -8.14 5.54
C TYR A 99 1.47 -9.00 4.30
N SER A 100 0.81 -8.43 3.30
CA SER A 100 0.48 -9.14 2.05
C SER A 100 1.74 -9.59 1.30
N LEU A 101 2.80 -8.77 1.28
CA LEU A 101 4.10 -9.18 0.73
C LEU A 101 4.71 -10.34 1.50
N ALA A 102 4.70 -10.32 2.83
CA ALA A 102 5.21 -11.43 3.65
C ALA A 102 4.43 -12.72 3.40
N VAL A 103 3.09 -12.65 3.23
CA VAL A 103 2.26 -13.79 2.84
C VAL A 103 2.67 -14.33 1.47
N LEU A 104 2.82 -13.44 0.48
CA LEU A 104 3.26 -13.79 -0.88
C LEU A 104 4.67 -14.39 -0.91
N SER A 105 5.52 -14.00 0.03
CA SER A 105 6.88 -14.53 0.22
C SER A 105 6.96 -15.78 1.10
N GLU A 106 5.83 -16.28 1.59
CA GLU A 106 5.74 -17.41 2.52
C GLU A 106 6.49 -17.19 3.86
N GLU A 107 6.70 -15.93 4.25
CA GLU A 107 7.38 -15.50 5.46
C GLU A 107 6.42 -15.51 6.66
N LYS A 108 6.00 -16.71 7.08
CA LYS A 108 4.90 -16.93 8.06
C LYS A 108 5.09 -16.19 9.39
N GLU A 109 6.31 -16.16 9.93
CA GLU A 109 6.59 -15.50 11.21
C GLU A 109 6.43 -13.98 11.09
N GLN A 110 7.00 -13.38 10.04
CA GLN A 110 6.87 -11.97 9.75
C GLN A 110 5.42 -11.57 9.46
N ALA A 111 4.71 -12.36 8.64
CA ALA A 111 3.28 -12.16 8.40
C ALA A 111 2.46 -12.23 9.69
N GLY A 112 2.80 -13.16 10.60
CA GLY A 112 2.18 -13.27 11.92
C GLY A 112 2.34 -12.00 12.76
N ALA A 113 3.58 -11.50 12.89
CA ALA A 113 3.87 -10.29 13.66
C ALA A 113 3.21 -9.03 13.06
N LEU A 114 3.24 -8.90 11.72
CA LEU A 114 2.59 -7.78 11.03
C LEU A 114 1.07 -7.79 11.23
N LYS A 115 0.45 -8.97 11.11
CA LYS A 115 -0.99 -9.14 11.36
C LYS A 115 -1.37 -8.72 12.78
N GLU A 116 -0.61 -9.13 13.79
CA GLU A 116 -0.88 -8.74 15.19
C GLU A 116 -0.87 -7.22 15.35
N GLY A 117 0.15 -6.54 14.82
CA GLY A 117 0.22 -5.08 14.85
C GLY A 117 -0.91 -4.39 14.06
N ILE A 118 -1.41 -4.98 12.97
CA ILE A 118 -2.56 -4.43 12.24
C ILE A 118 -3.86 -4.62 13.04
N VAL A 119 -4.06 -5.80 13.64
CA VAL A 119 -5.23 -6.09 14.48
C VAL A 119 -5.27 -5.16 15.69
N GLU A 120 -4.12 -4.90 16.32
CA GLU A 120 -4.00 -3.92 17.40
C GLU A 120 -4.46 -2.52 16.94
N GLN A 121 -3.94 -2.03 15.81
CA GLN A 121 -4.36 -0.74 15.25
C GLN A 121 -5.88 -0.69 14.95
N ILE A 122 -6.47 -1.77 14.46
CA ILE A 122 -7.92 -1.83 14.20
C ILE A 122 -8.71 -1.84 15.51
N SER A 123 -8.15 -2.41 16.59
CA SER A 123 -8.78 -2.48 17.91
C SER A 123 -8.81 -1.12 18.63
N GLU A 124 -7.89 -0.23 18.30
CA GLU A 124 -7.87 1.16 18.81
C GLU A 124 -8.92 2.07 18.17
N LEU A 125 -9.70 1.61 17.17
CA LEU A 125 -10.72 2.43 16.50
C LEU A 125 -11.96 2.60 17.40
N PRO A 126 -12.32 3.85 17.77
CA PRO A 126 -13.39 4.09 18.74
C PRO A 126 -14.78 3.93 18.13
N LEU A 127 -15.45 2.81 18.42
CA LEU A 127 -16.84 2.54 17.97
C LEU A 127 -17.89 3.50 18.57
N SER A 128 -17.51 4.34 19.52
CA SER A 128 -18.33 5.44 20.04
C SER A 128 -18.49 6.59 19.03
N VAL A 129 -17.56 6.73 18.07
CA VAL A 129 -17.58 7.76 17.04
C VAL A 129 -18.45 7.33 15.86
N SER A 130 -19.48 8.11 15.52
CA SER A 130 -20.53 7.68 14.58
C SER A 130 -20.02 7.21 13.22
N PHE A 131 -19.03 7.89 12.63
CA PHE A 131 -18.49 7.49 11.31
C PHE A 131 -17.51 6.31 11.39
N VAL A 132 -16.89 6.07 12.56
CA VAL A 132 -16.12 4.84 12.81
C VAL A 132 -17.07 3.65 12.98
N LYS A 133 -18.16 3.86 13.71
CA LYS A 133 -19.20 2.85 13.93
C LYS A 133 -19.86 2.36 12.64
N GLN A 134 -19.90 3.18 11.58
CA GLN A 134 -20.41 2.75 10.27
C GLN A 134 -19.63 1.56 9.70
N GLU A 135 -18.34 1.45 10.01
CA GLU A 135 -17.46 0.37 9.56
C GLU A 135 -17.30 -0.74 10.64
N GLU A 136 -18.16 -0.78 11.67
CA GLU A 136 -18.08 -1.72 12.80
C GLU A 136 -18.01 -3.19 12.37
N ALA A 137 -18.77 -3.58 11.34
CA ALA A 137 -18.76 -4.95 10.83
C ALA A 137 -17.36 -5.35 10.31
N LEU A 138 -16.72 -4.47 9.54
CA LEU A 138 -15.38 -4.70 9.00
C LEU A 138 -14.33 -4.69 10.12
N ILE A 139 -14.43 -3.73 11.05
CA ILE A 139 -13.55 -3.65 12.23
C ILE A 139 -13.59 -4.96 13.02
N ARG A 140 -14.80 -5.45 13.36
CA ARG A 140 -14.96 -6.69 14.13
C ARG A 140 -14.50 -7.91 13.36
N ALA A 141 -14.76 -7.99 12.06
CA ALA A 141 -14.31 -9.10 11.23
C ALA A 141 -12.78 -9.17 11.21
N ALA A 142 -12.12 -8.05 10.92
CA ALA A 142 -10.66 -7.94 10.81
C ALA A 142 -9.91 -8.19 12.13
N GLN A 143 -10.60 -8.17 13.28
CA GLN A 143 -10.01 -8.58 14.57
C GLN A 143 -9.95 -10.10 14.77
N THR A 144 -10.58 -10.89 13.90
CA THR A 144 -10.64 -12.35 14.03
C THR A 144 -9.58 -13.06 13.19
N SER A 145 -9.01 -14.16 13.71
CA SER A 145 -8.11 -15.01 12.93
C SER A 145 -8.76 -15.59 11.67
N HIS A 146 -10.09 -15.77 11.68
CA HIS A 146 -10.83 -16.31 10.54
C HIS A 146 -10.80 -15.38 9.32
N TYR A 147 -10.90 -14.06 9.55
CA TYR A 147 -10.78 -13.07 8.49
C TYR A 147 -9.45 -13.20 7.75
N TRP A 148 -8.34 -13.16 8.49
CA TRP A 148 -6.99 -13.25 7.92
C TRP A 148 -6.67 -14.58 7.25
N ALA A 149 -7.33 -15.67 7.66
CA ALA A 149 -7.18 -16.97 7.00
C ALA A 149 -7.87 -17.04 5.63
N LYS A 150 -8.78 -16.10 5.32
CA LYS A 150 -9.56 -16.06 4.08
C LYS A 150 -9.35 -14.78 3.26
N ALA A 151 -8.77 -13.75 3.86
CA ALA A 151 -8.56 -12.47 3.23
C ALA A 151 -7.63 -12.60 2.03
N ASP A 152 -8.03 -11.98 0.93
CA ASP A 152 -7.27 -11.84 -0.30
C ASP A 152 -6.92 -10.36 -0.53
N GLU A 153 -6.39 -10.06 -1.72
CA GLU A 153 -6.03 -8.70 -2.10
C GLU A 153 -7.22 -7.72 -2.12
N ASP A 154 -8.44 -8.19 -2.41
CA ASP A 154 -9.64 -7.36 -2.37
C ASP A 154 -10.00 -7.01 -0.93
N ALA A 155 -9.90 -7.97 -0.01
CA ALA A 155 -10.10 -7.73 1.42
C ALA A 155 -9.08 -6.74 2.01
N PHE A 156 -7.81 -6.80 1.57
CA PHE A 156 -6.80 -5.82 2.01
C PHE A 156 -7.09 -4.41 1.43
N ASP A 157 -7.52 -4.32 0.18
CA ASP A 157 -7.90 -3.05 -0.44
C ASP A 157 -9.13 -2.42 0.23
N GLU A 158 -10.10 -3.25 0.63
CA GLU A 158 -11.23 -2.80 1.43
C GLU A 158 -10.77 -2.22 2.78
N LEU A 159 -9.87 -2.90 3.50
CA LEU A 159 -9.32 -2.39 4.76
C LEU A 159 -8.64 -1.04 4.58
N VAL A 160 -7.79 -0.90 3.56
CA VAL A 160 -7.10 0.37 3.27
C VAL A 160 -8.10 1.48 2.97
N ALA A 161 -9.07 1.22 2.08
CA ALA A 161 -10.05 2.21 1.65
C ALA A 161 -11.00 2.64 2.78
N LYS A 162 -11.44 1.70 3.61
CA LYS A 162 -12.45 1.94 4.66
C LYS A 162 -11.85 2.35 5.98
N LEU A 163 -10.79 1.69 6.43
CA LEU A 163 -10.23 1.93 7.77
C LEU A 163 -9.04 2.89 7.73
N GLY A 164 -8.30 2.99 6.62
CA GLY A 164 -7.18 3.91 6.47
C GLY A 164 -7.51 5.35 6.87
N PRO A 165 -8.58 5.98 6.34
CA PRO A 165 -8.99 7.34 6.72
C PRO A 165 -9.38 7.49 8.20
N LEU A 166 -9.75 6.38 8.86
CA LEU A 166 -10.15 6.35 10.26
C LEU A 166 -8.96 6.26 11.21
N MET A 167 -7.77 5.89 10.72
CA MET A 167 -6.56 5.69 11.54
C MET A 167 -6.16 6.93 12.34
N LYS A 168 -6.58 8.12 11.91
CA LYS A 168 -6.35 9.36 12.66
C LYS A 168 -7.08 9.46 13.99
N PHE A 169 -8.16 8.71 14.16
CA PHE A 169 -9.02 8.73 15.33
C PHE A 169 -8.73 7.61 16.35
N ARG A 170 -7.71 6.78 16.10
CA ARG A 170 -7.33 5.72 17.04
C ARG A 170 -7.00 6.29 18.42
N GLU A 171 -7.55 5.65 19.45
CA GLU A 171 -7.25 5.93 20.84
C GLU A 171 -5.99 5.13 21.22
N GLN A 172 -4.81 5.76 21.09
CA GLN A 172 -3.56 5.14 21.52
C GLN A 172 -3.61 4.95 23.03
N SER A 173 -3.58 3.69 23.47
CA SER A 173 -3.48 3.34 24.90
C SER A 173 -2.05 3.49 25.42
#